data_AF-A0A946HN74-F1
#
_entry.id   AF-A0A946HN74-F1
#
_cell.length_a   1.000
_cell.length_b   1.000
_cell.length_c   1.000
_cell.angle_alpha   90.00
_cell.angle_beta   90.00
_cell.angle_gamma   90.00
#
_symmetry.space_group_name_H-M   'P 1'
#
loop_
_entity.id
_entity.type
_entity.pdbx_description
1 polymer ?
#
loop_
_entity_poly.entity_id
_entity_poly.type
_entity_poly.pdbx_seq_one_letter_code
_entity_poly.pdbx_strand_id
1 'polypeptide(L)'
;QIRFGEDLMSRVSYVMMNPGGDAEMTTAVRDAINELTQQISAEAAIDPALIVEVVFVCNPVMHHLLLGIDPVELGQAPFALATSDSLRIPAHELQLSVMNRRAECYILPCIAGHVGADAAAVALSEEPGKSKDLVLVVDVGTNAEILLGNTSRVLACSSPTGPAFEGAQISSGQRAAPGAIEKIEINPVSKEPRFRVIGSNLWSDEDGFDAETATSGITGICGSGIIEAVAEMRMAGLLDASGLIGSAEATGTPRAVPEGRTHAYLIHDASAEGGPRITVTQGDIRAIQLAKSALYAGARLLMDEMAVDRVDRVVLAGAFGAHISAKHAMVLGMIRDVPLAKVTSAGNAAGTGARIALCNIAARAEIEQTVRQITKVETAIEPKFQDHFIAANAIPHKTDPSPELAKIVTLPDVSFNAGGRDGTDGAPRRRRRRG
;
A
#
# COMPACT_ATOMS: atom_id res chain seq x y z
N GLN A 1 9.05 2.39 -16.36
CA GLN A 1 7.81 2.34 -17.16
C GLN A 1 6.74 3.38 -16.75
N ILE A 2 6.94 4.20 -15.72
CA ILE A 2 5.95 5.21 -15.25
C ILE A 2 5.41 6.09 -16.39
N ARG A 3 6.26 6.46 -17.36
CA ARG A 3 5.87 7.25 -18.55
C ARG A 3 4.72 6.64 -19.40
N PHE A 4 4.47 5.34 -19.25
CA PHE A 4 3.43 4.61 -19.99
C PHE A 4 2.17 4.35 -19.15
N GLY A 5 2.24 4.60 -17.84
CA GLY A 5 1.18 4.28 -16.90
C GLY A 5 1.71 4.20 -15.47
N GLU A 6 1.05 4.92 -14.55
CA GLU A 6 1.41 4.96 -13.13
C GLU A 6 1.17 3.60 -12.47
N ASP A 7 0.00 2.99 -12.69
CA ASP A 7 -0.41 1.68 -12.17
C ASP A 7 -0.43 0.56 -13.25
N LEU A 8 -0.69 -0.67 -12.83
CA LEU A 8 -0.70 -1.84 -13.73
C LEU A 8 -1.79 -1.74 -14.81
N MET A 9 -2.99 -1.32 -14.46
CA MET A 9 -4.13 -1.25 -15.37
C MET A 9 -3.96 -0.14 -16.40
N SER A 10 -3.34 0.98 -16.02
CA SER A 10 -2.99 2.06 -16.93
C SER A 10 -1.95 1.61 -17.96
N ARG A 11 -1.00 0.75 -17.57
CA ARG A 11 -0.03 0.15 -18.52
C ARG A 11 -0.70 -0.83 -19.47
N VAL A 12 -1.59 -1.69 -18.98
CA VAL A 12 -2.38 -2.58 -19.85
C VAL A 12 -3.22 -1.75 -20.83
N SER A 13 -3.88 -0.70 -20.34
CA SER A 13 -4.65 0.23 -21.17
C SER A 13 -3.78 0.92 -22.22
N TYR A 14 -2.53 1.29 -21.89
CA TYR A 14 -1.59 1.84 -22.85
C TYR A 14 -1.28 0.86 -23.99
N VAL A 15 -1.04 -0.42 -23.70
CA VAL A 15 -0.85 -1.45 -24.74
C VAL A 15 -2.08 -1.55 -25.63
N MET A 16 -3.28 -1.58 -25.05
CA MET A 16 -4.54 -1.68 -25.80
C MET A 16 -4.75 -0.48 -26.74
N MET A 17 -4.31 0.71 -26.34
CA MET A 17 -4.51 1.95 -27.10
C MET A 17 -3.37 2.25 -28.09
N ASN A 18 -2.19 1.64 -27.92
CA ASN A 18 -0.99 1.96 -28.68
C ASN A 18 -0.37 0.67 -29.24
N PRO A 19 -0.61 0.34 -30.52
CA PRO A 19 0.03 -0.81 -31.17
C PRO A 19 1.56 -0.76 -31.02
N GLY A 20 2.15 -1.83 -30.48
CA GLY A 20 3.60 -1.92 -30.19
C GLY A 20 4.00 -1.38 -28.81
N GLY A 21 3.05 -0.88 -28.01
CA GLY A 21 3.31 -0.39 -26.65
C GLY A 21 3.83 -1.47 -25.69
N ASP A 22 3.46 -2.73 -25.91
CA ASP A 22 4.02 -3.90 -25.24
C ASP A 22 5.53 -4.05 -25.50
N ALA A 23 5.97 -3.93 -26.75
CA ALA A 23 7.38 -4.01 -27.13
C ALA A 23 8.18 -2.82 -26.61
N GLU A 24 7.61 -1.61 -26.65
CA GLU A 24 8.21 -0.40 -26.05
C GLU A 24 8.42 -0.56 -24.54
N MET A 25 7.42 -1.09 -23.84
CA MET A 25 7.49 -1.32 -22.40
C MET A 25 8.45 -2.46 -22.04
N THR A 26 8.48 -3.53 -22.84
CA THR A 26 9.43 -4.65 -22.72
C THR A 26 10.87 -4.14 -22.82
N THR A 27 11.14 -3.31 -23.84
CA THR A 27 12.44 -2.67 -24.04
C THR A 27 12.79 -1.79 -22.84
N ALA A 28 11.85 -0.95 -22.41
CA ALA A 28 12.08 -0.01 -21.31
C ALA A 28 12.38 -0.69 -19.96
N VAL A 29 11.78 -1.86 -19.66
CA VAL A 29 12.12 -2.60 -18.43
C VAL A 29 13.46 -3.31 -18.53
N ARG A 30 13.78 -3.91 -19.68
CA ARG A 30 15.06 -4.60 -19.91
C ARG A 30 16.24 -3.61 -19.91
N ASP A 31 16.06 -2.45 -20.53
CA ASP A 31 17.05 -1.36 -20.50
C ASP A 31 17.31 -0.87 -19.07
N ALA A 32 16.24 -0.66 -18.29
CA ALA A 32 16.38 -0.28 -16.89
C ALA A 32 17.12 -1.34 -16.06
N ILE A 33 16.87 -2.64 -16.30
CA ILE A 33 17.61 -3.73 -15.63
C ILE A 33 19.09 -3.72 -16.03
N ASN A 34 19.40 -3.53 -17.31
CA ASN A 34 20.78 -3.40 -17.78
C ASN A 34 21.49 -2.21 -17.11
N GLU A 35 20.83 -1.05 -17.04
CA GLU A 35 21.34 0.15 -16.38
C GLU A 35 21.60 -0.10 -14.89
N LEU A 36 20.62 -0.68 -14.18
CA LEU A 36 20.76 -1.03 -12.76
C LEU A 36 21.90 -2.04 -12.53
N THR A 37 22.06 -3.02 -13.43
CA THR A 37 23.16 -4.00 -13.37
C THR A 37 24.52 -3.30 -13.51
N GLN A 38 24.63 -2.33 -14.42
CA GLN A 38 25.85 -1.54 -14.60
C GLN A 38 26.16 -0.68 -13.36
N GLN A 39 25.13 -0.01 -12.82
CA GLN A 39 25.26 0.85 -11.64
C GLN A 39 25.68 0.05 -10.40
N ILE A 40 25.00 -1.07 -10.09
CA ILE A 40 25.33 -1.88 -8.92
C ILE A 40 26.69 -2.56 -9.04
N SER A 41 27.10 -2.95 -10.25
CA SER A 41 28.44 -3.52 -10.48
C SER A 41 29.54 -2.46 -10.28
N ALA A 42 29.30 -1.23 -10.72
CA ALA A 42 30.23 -0.12 -10.52
C ALA A 42 30.35 0.25 -9.03
N GLU A 43 29.23 0.31 -8.30
CA GLU A 43 29.21 0.55 -6.86
C GLU A 43 29.93 -0.56 -6.08
N ALA A 44 29.71 -1.82 -6.46
CA ALA A 44 30.36 -2.98 -5.86
C ALA A 44 31.82 -3.18 -6.33
N ALA A 45 32.31 -2.37 -7.29
CA ALA A 45 33.62 -2.49 -7.92
C ALA A 45 33.93 -3.90 -8.48
N ILE A 46 32.95 -4.54 -9.11
CA ILE A 46 33.10 -5.83 -9.78
C ILE A 46 32.89 -5.70 -11.30
N ASP A 47 33.49 -6.60 -12.07
CA ASP A 47 33.17 -6.77 -13.49
C ASP A 47 31.75 -7.35 -13.62
N PRO A 48 30.80 -6.70 -14.34
CA PRO A 48 29.48 -7.26 -14.60
C PRO A 48 29.49 -8.67 -15.21
N ALA A 49 30.56 -9.06 -15.91
CA ALA A 49 30.73 -10.40 -16.44
C ALA A 49 30.88 -11.48 -15.36
N LEU A 50 31.06 -11.10 -14.08
CA LEU A 50 31.04 -12.03 -12.94
C LEU A 50 29.62 -12.36 -12.47
N ILE A 51 28.61 -11.62 -12.93
CA ILE A 51 27.21 -11.90 -12.63
C ILE A 51 26.73 -13.02 -13.56
N VAL A 52 26.62 -14.24 -13.02
CA VAL A 52 26.27 -15.46 -13.76
C VAL A 52 24.83 -15.91 -13.57
N GLU A 53 24.09 -15.28 -12.65
CA GLU A 53 22.71 -15.63 -12.38
C GLU A 53 21.94 -14.44 -11.82
N VAL A 54 20.67 -14.34 -12.18
CA VAL A 54 19.71 -13.36 -11.67
C VAL A 54 18.37 -14.03 -11.41
N VAL A 55 17.71 -13.64 -10.32
CA VAL A 55 16.35 -14.07 -10.00
C VAL A 55 15.40 -12.90 -10.13
N PHE A 56 14.27 -13.11 -10.82
CA PHE A 56 13.19 -12.12 -10.92
C PHE A 56 11.93 -12.59 -10.20
N VAL A 57 11.31 -11.63 -9.50
CA VAL A 57 10.01 -11.75 -8.85
C VAL A 57 9.24 -10.48 -9.17
N CYS A 58 7.98 -10.63 -9.59
CA CYS A 58 7.19 -9.51 -10.06
C CYS A 58 5.71 -9.89 -10.17
N ASN A 59 4.84 -8.88 -10.12
CA ASN A 59 3.43 -9.06 -10.41
C ASN A 59 3.23 -9.53 -11.86
N PRO A 60 2.06 -10.11 -12.19
CA PRO A 60 1.84 -10.74 -13.50
C PRO A 60 2.03 -9.84 -14.72
N VAL A 61 1.66 -8.56 -14.64
CA VAL A 61 1.82 -7.60 -15.75
C VAL A 61 3.30 -7.33 -15.99
N MET A 62 4.06 -7.07 -14.91
CA MET A 62 5.51 -6.88 -15.01
C MET A 62 6.24 -8.15 -15.46
N HIS A 63 5.77 -9.31 -15.02
CA HIS A 63 6.26 -10.62 -15.45
C HIS A 63 6.12 -10.80 -16.97
N HIS A 64 4.93 -10.54 -17.51
CA HIS A 64 4.67 -10.68 -18.95
C HIS A 64 5.49 -9.67 -19.76
N LEU A 65 5.53 -8.40 -19.33
CA LEU A 65 6.33 -7.37 -20.00
C LEU A 65 7.84 -7.67 -19.97
N LEU A 66 8.37 -8.22 -18.87
CA LEU A 66 9.78 -8.64 -18.83
C LEU A 66 10.09 -9.74 -19.86
N LEU A 67 9.16 -10.69 -20.01
CA LEU A 67 9.25 -11.79 -20.96
C LEU A 67 8.99 -11.38 -22.41
N GLY A 68 8.48 -10.17 -22.65
CA GLY A 68 8.03 -9.74 -23.98
C GLY A 68 6.71 -10.38 -24.41
N ILE A 69 5.87 -10.74 -23.43
CA ILE A 69 4.52 -11.25 -23.64
C ILE A 69 3.53 -10.10 -23.47
N ASP A 70 2.57 -10.01 -24.39
CA ASP A 70 1.47 -9.04 -24.31
C ASP A 70 0.63 -9.25 -23.03
N PRO A 71 0.53 -8.25 -22.13
CA PRO A 71 -0.22 -8.36 -20.89
C PRO A 71 -1.74 -8.07 -21.04
N VAL A 72 -2.27 -7.80 -22.24
CA VAL A 72 -3.69 -7.41 -22.44
C VAL A 72 -4.68 -8.38 -21.80
N GLU A 73 -4.44 -9.69 -21.88
CA GLU A 73 -5.31 -10.71 -21.27
C GLU A 73 -5.34 -10.68 -19.74
N LEU A 74 -4.41 -9.97 -19.10
CA LEU A 74 -4.41 -9.73 -17.65
C LEU A 74 -5.29 -8.54 -17.26
N GLY A 75 -5.72 -7.71 -18.21
CA GLY A 75 -6.61 -6.57 -17.95
C GLY A 75 -8.10 -6.91 -17.99
N GLN A 76 -8.47 -8.12 -18.40
CA GLN A 76 -9.85 -8.54 -18.58
C GLN A 76 -10.08 -9.94 -18.03
N ALA A 77 -11.28 -10.20 -17.49
CA ALA A 77 -11.65 -11.54 -17.04
C ALA A 77 -11.57 -12.51 -18.23
N PRO A 78 -10.94 -13.70 -18.08
CA PRO A 78 -10.61 -14.38 -16.82
C PRO A 78 -9.20 -14.13 -16.26
N PHE A 79 -8.52 -13.04 -16.67
CA PHE A 79 -7.18 -12.65 -16.24
C PHE A 79 -6.14 -13.74 -16.55
N ALA A 80 -6.12 -14.16 -17.81
CA ALA A 80 -5.40 -15.36 -18.23
C ALA A 80 -3.89 -15.11 -18.31
N LEU A 81 -3.11 -15.89 -17.55
CA LEU A 81 -1.66 -15.94 -17.69
C LEU A 81 -1.29 -16.75 -18.94
N ALA A 82 -0.38 -16.22 -19.76
CA ALA A 82 0.21 -16.99 -20.85
C ALA A 82 1.13 -18.11 -20.31
N THR A 83 1.78 -17.84 -19.18
CA THR A 83 2.54 -18.82 -18.42
C THR A 83 2.50 -18.49 -16.93
N SER A 84 2.48 -19.53 -16.09
CA SER A 84 2.44 -19.43 -14.63
C SER A 84 3.51 -20.27 -13.93
N ASP A 85 4.14 -21.23 -14.64
CA ASP A 85 5.24 -22.02 -14.11
C ASP A 85 6.52 -21.17 -13.98
N SER A 86 7.48 -21.67 -13.19
CA SER A 86 8.80 -21.05 -13.11
C SER A 86 9.52 -21.14 -14.45
N LEU A 87 10.36 -20.15 -14.73
CA LEU A 87 11.10 -20.07 -15.98
C LEU A 87 12.59 -20.01 -15.71
N ARG A 88 13.35 -20.73 -16.53
CA ARG A 88 14.80 -20.62 -16.61
C ARG A 88 15.17 -20.23 -18.03
N ILE A 89 15.69 -19.02 -18.19
CA ILE A 89 15.93 -18.40 -19.49
C ILE A 89 17.35 -17.83 -19.51
N PRO A 90 18.16 -18.09 -20.54
CA PRO A 90 19.43 -17.40 -20.70
C PRO A 90 19.23 -15.88 -20.76
N ALA A 91 20.04 -15.11 -20.02
CA ALA A 91 19.88 -13.66 -19.88
C ALA A 91 19.87 -12.90 -21.22
N HIS A 92 20.63 -13.39 -22.20
CA HIS A 92 20.68 -12.80 -23.54
C HIS A 92 19.36 -12.89 -24.32
N GLU A 93 18.51 -13.89 -24.04
CA GLU A 93 17.16 -13.99 -24.64
C GLU A 93 16.23 -12.90 -24.10
N LEU A 94 16.47 -12.44 -22.87
CA LEU A 94 15.81 -11.28 -22.27
C LEU A 94 16.53 -9.96 -22.60
N GLN A 95 17.48 -9.96 -23.55
CA GLN A 95 18.28 -8.79 -23.94
C GLN A 95 19.06 -8.16 -22.77
N LEU A 96 19.33 -8.94 -21.72
CA LEU A 96 20.15 -8.53 -20.59
C LEU A 96 21.62 -8.75 -20.95
N SER A 97 22.23 -7.71 -21.52
CA SER A 97 23.52 -7.79 -22.22
C SER A 97 24.70 -7.28 -21.39
N VAL A 98 24.44 -6.63 -20.25
CA VAL A 98 25.48 -6.09 -19.36
C VAL A 98 26.16 -7.19 -18.54
N MET A 99 25.39 -8.19 -18.08
CA MET A 99 25.91 -9.31 -17.28
C MET A 99 26.62 -10.37 -18.14
N ASN A 100 27.09 -11.46 -17.51
CA ASN A 100 27.75 -12.55 -18.24
C ASN A 100 26.88 -13.06 -19.40
N ARG A 101 27.48 -13.32 -20.57
CA ARG A 101 26.77 -13.85 -21.75
C ARG A 101 26.12 -15.22 -21.54
N ARG A 102 26.60 -15.97 -20.55
CA ARG A 102 26.06 -17.27 -20.11
C ARG A 102 25.26 -17.14 -18.81
N ALA A 103 24.92 -15.93 -18.39
CA ALA A 103 24.10 -15.73 -17.22
C ALA A 103 22.72 -16.35 -17.41
N GLU A 104 22.20 -16.94 -16.35
CA GLU A 104 20.87 -17.55 -16.32
C GLU A 104 19.91 -16.66 -15.55
N CYS A 105 18.70 -16.50 -16.06
CA CYS A 105 17.60 -15.84 -15.37
C CYS A 105 16.66 -16.92 -14.84
N TYR A 106 16.37 -16.88 -13.54
CA TYR A 106 15.29 -17.67 -12.96
C TYR A 106 14.14 -16.74 -12.56
N ILE A 107 12.94 -17.04 -13.03
CA ILE A 107 11.74 -16.28 -12.72
C ILE A 107 10.82 -17.19 -11.92
N LEU A 108 10.39 -16.72 -10.76
CA LEU A 108 9.48 -17.49 -9.90
C LEU A 108 8.12 -17.68 -10.57
N PRO A 109 7.38 -18.74 -10.22
CA PRO A 109 6.05 -18.99 -10.76
C PRO A 109 5.03 -17.95 -10.27
N CYS A 110 4.02 -17.65 -11.08
CA CYS A 110 2.88 -16.83 -10.69
C CYS A 110 1.78 -17.70 -10.04
N ILE A 111 1.08 -17.17 -9.05
CA ILE A 111 -0.05 -17.85 -8.38
C ILE A 111 -1.35 -17.70 -9.21
N ALA A 112 -1.58 -16.51 -9.79
CA ALA A 112 -2.80 -16.15 -10.49
C ALA A 112 -2.61 -14.95 -11.44
N GLY A 113 -3.64 -14.62 -12.22
CA GLY A 113 -3.66 -13.45 -13.12
C GLY A 113 -3.35 -12.11 -12.45
N HIS A 114 -3.73 -11.95 -11.18
CA HIS A 114 -3.38 -10.77 -10.36
C HIS A 114 -2.42 -11.06 -9.21
N VAL A 115 -2.04 -12.31 -8.97
CA VAL A 115 -1.16 -12.69 -7.85
C VAL A 115 0.12 -13.29 -8.42
N GLY A 116 1.20 -12.51 -8.41
CA GLY A 116 2.40 -12.80 -9.17
C GLY A 116 3.47 -13.60 -8.43
N ALA A 117 4.64 -13.59 -9.05
CA ALA A 117 5.86 -14.20 -8.55
C ALA A 117 6.45 -13.45 -7.34
N ASP A 118 6.10 -12.17 -7.19
CA ASP A 118 6.35 -11.38 -5.98
C ASP A 118 5.62 -11.94 -4.76
N ALA A 119 4.31 -12.21 -4.86
CA ALA A 119 3.55 -12.88 -3.80
C ALA A 119 4.09 -14.29 -3.50
N ALA A 120 4.53 -15.03 -4.52
CA ALA A 120 5.21 -16.31 -4.33
C ALA A 120 6.52 -16.16 -3.54
N ALA A 121 7.33 -15.13 -3.84
CA ALA A 121 8.52 -14.82 -3.07
C ALA A 121 8.22 -14.41 -1.63
N VAL A 122 7.13 -13.66 -1.38
CA VAL A 122 6.66 -13.35 -0.04
C VAL A 122 6.27 -14.64 0.71
N ALA A 123 5.59 -15.57 0.06
CA ALA A 123 5.26 -16.87 0.65
C ALA A 123 6.51 -17.69 0.99
N LEU A 124 7.57 -17.58 0.18
CA LEU A 124 8.87 -18.23 0.43
C LEU A 124 9.66 -17.57 1.58
N SER A 125 9.53 -16.25 1.75
CA SER A 125 10.18 -15.50 2.83
C SER A 125 9.49 -15.70 4.18
N GLU A 126 8.16 -15.55 4.21
CA GLU A 126 7.37 -15.50 5.45
C GLU A 126 6.79 -16.85 5.85
N GLU A 127 6.78 -17.82 4.93
CA GLU A 127 6.38 -19.21 5.12
C GLU A 127 5.07 -19.38 5.95
N PRO A 128 3.96 -18.69 5.60
CA PRO A 128 2.73 -18.79 6.38
C PRO A 128 2.22 -20.23 6.49
N GLY A 129 2.48 -21.07 5.48
CA GLY A 129 2.16 -22.51 5.47
C GLY A 129 2.92 -23.37 6.48
N LYS A 130 3.94 -22.84 7.16
CA LYS A 130 4.70 -23.54 8.23
C LYS A 130 4.32 -23.06 9.64
N SER A 131 3.49 -22.04 9.75
CA SER A 131 3.05 -21.46 11.03
C SER A 131 1.85 -22.19 11.61
N LYS A 132 1.84 -22.43 12.93
CA LYS A 132 0.64 -22.88 13.64
C LYS A 132 -0.37 -21.75 13.84
N ASP A 133 0.13 -20.52 14.03
CA ASP A 133 -0.67 -19.31 14.08
C ASP A 133 -1.23 -19.02 12.68
N LEU A 134 -2.47 -18.54 12.62
CA LEU A 134 -3.05 -17.99 11.41
C LEU A 134 -2.45 -16.61 11.12
N VAL A 135 -1.63 -16.54 10.07
CA VAL A 135 -0.86 -15.36 9.69
C VAL A 135 -1.52 -14.65 8.53
N LEU A 136 -1.78 -13.35 8.68
CA LEU A 136 -2.10 -12.46 7.57
C LEU A 136 -0.83 -11.70 7.17
N VAL A 137 -0.28 -12.02 6.00
CA VAL A 137 0.82 -11.27 5.38
C VAL A 137 0.22 -10.28 4.39
N VAL A 138 0.62 -9.02 4.48
CA VAL A 138 0.18 -7.95 3.59
C VAL A 138 1.42 -7.30 3.00
N ASP A 139 1.71 -7.57 1.74
CA ASP A 139 2.71 -6.82 0.98
C ASP A 139 2.07 -5.54 0.45
N VAL A 140 2.48 -4.39 0.99
CA VAL A 140 1.89 -3.10 0.64
C VAL A 140 2.69 -2.43 -0.47
N GLY A 141 2.08 -2.32 -1.65
CA GLY A 141 2.51 -1.48 -2.76
C GLY A 141 1.32 -0.79 -3.44
N THR A 142 1.48 -0.47 -4.73
CA THR A 142 0.40 0.12 -5.55
C THR A 142 -0.82 -0.80 -5.59
N ASN A 143 -0.56 -2.10 -5.68
CA ASN A 143 -1.49 -3.14 -5.26
C ASN A 143 -0.97 -3.74 -3.96
N ALA A 144 -1.88 -4.35 -3.21
CA ALA A 144 -1.51 -5.13 -2.05
C ALA A 144 -1.71 -6.62 -2.30
N GLU A 145 -0.63 -7.39 -2.27
CA GLU A 145 -0.67 -8.84 -2.27
C GLU A 145 -0.89 -9.34 -0.84
N ILE A 146 -1.94 -10.12 -0.65
CA ILE A 146 -2.36 -10.59 0.67
C ILE A 146 -2.25 -12.11 0.69
N LEU A 147 -1.55 -12.65 1.69
CA LEU A 147 -1.52 -14.07 2.00
C LEU A 147 -2.18 -14.30 3.35
N LEU A 148 -3.08 -15.27 3.44
CA LEU A 148 -3.65 -15.73 4.71
C LEU A 148 -3.41 -17.22 4.84
N GLY A 149 -2.67 -17.64 5.87
CA GLY A 149 -2.37 -19.07 6.00
C GLY A 149 -1.78 -19.51 7.32
N ASN A 150 -1.79 -20.83 7.48
CA ASN A 150 -1.14 -21.60 8.54
C ASN A 150 -0.82 -23.00 7.97
N THR A 151 -0.41 -23.94 8.82
CA THR A 151 -0.13 -25.34 8.42
C THR A 151 -1.31 -26.10 7.79
N SER A 152 -2.54 -25.58 7.85
CA SER A 152 -3.71 -26.23 7.23
C SER A 152 -3.88 -25.88 5.76
N ARG A 153 -3.74 -24.59 5.41
CA ARG A 153 -3.84 -24.08 4.04
C ARG A 153 -3.32 -22.65 3.95
N VAL A 154 -2.99 -22.23 2.72
CA VAL A 154 -2.62 -20.86 2.39
C VAL A 154 -3.55 -20.34 1.29
N LEU A 155 -4.10 -19.15 1.50
CA LEU A 155 -4.93 -18.44 0.55
C LEU A 155 -4.20 -17.18 0.09
N ALA A 156 -4.45 -16.74 -1.14
CA ALA A 156 -3.85 -15.51 -1.67
C ALA A 156 -4.86 -14.69 -2.49
N CYS A 157 -4.75 -13.38 -2.41
CA CYS A 157 -5.40 -12.46 -3.35
C CYS A 157 -4.53 -11.22 -3.58
N SER A 158 -4.84 -10.48 -4.64
CA SER A 158 -4.31 -9.14 -4.85
C SER A 158 -5.47 -8.15 -4.72
N SER A 159 -5.19 -7.01 -4.10
CA SER A 159 -6.16 -5.98 -3.82
C SER A 159 -5.74 -4.64 -4.44
N PRO A 160 -6.63 -3.94 -5.18
CA PRO A 160 -6.30 -2.69 -5.86
C PRO A 160 -6.31 -1.51 -4.88
N THR A 161 -5.24 -1.38 -4.09
CA THR A 161 -5.12 -0.30 -3.10
C THR A 161 -4.85 1.07 -3.73
N GLY A 162 -4.30 1.11 -4.94
CA GLY A 162 -3.87 2.35 -5.57
C GLY A 162 -2.62 2.94 -4.91
N PRO A 163 -2.06 4.02 -5.47
CA PRO A 163 -0.74 4.53 -5.07
C PRO A 163 -0.79 5.50 -3.87
N ALA A 164 -1.95 5.68 -3.24
CA ALA A 164 -2.16 6.65 -2.14
C ALA A 164 -1.21 6.40 -0.96
N PHE A 165 -0.97 5.13 -0.63
CA PHE A 165 -0.02 4.76 0.43
C PHE A 165 1.44 5.02 0.06
N GLU A 166 1.77 5.23 -1.22
CA GLU A 166 3.11 5.60 -1.65
C GLU A 166 3.32 7.13 -1.70
N GLY A 167 2.31 7.90 -1.28
CA GLY A 167 2.30 9.36 -1.36
C GLY A 167 1.97 9.91 -2.76
N ALA A 168 1.64 9.05 -3.73
CA ALA A 168 1.16 9.48 -5.04
C ALA A 168 -0.34 9.79 -4.99
N GLN A 169 -0.80 10.72 -5.83
CA GLN A 169 -2.20 11.18 -5.87
C GLN A 169 -2.70 11.77 -4.54
N ILE A 170 -1.77 12.25 -3.70
CA ILE A 170 -2.02 13.02 -2.49
C ILE A 170 -1.55 14.45 -2.74
N SER A 171 -2.33 15.45 -2.34
CA SER A 171 -2.15 16.87 -2.67
C SER A 171 -0.76 17.42 -2.32
N SER A 172 -0.30 17.14 -1.11
CA SER A 172 1.05 17.46 -0.62
C SER A 172 1.95 16.22 -0.59
N GLY A 173 1.58 15.18 -1.36
CA GLY A 173 2.21 13.88 -1.34
C GLY A 173 3.49 13.81 -2.17
N GLN A 174 4.46 13.05 -1.67
CA GLN A 174 5.67 12.72 -2.42
C GLN A 174 6.21 11.35 -2.02
N ARG A 175 7.19 10.86 -2.78
CA ARG A 175 7.95 9.66 -2.40
C ARG A 175 8.80 9.93 -1.16
N ALA A 176 9.14 8.87 -0.44
CA ALA A 176 10.07 8.92 0.68
C ALA A 176 11.45 9.42 0.22
N ALA A 177 11.81 10.63 0.65
CA ALA A 177 13.07 11.31 0.34
C ALA A 177 13.37 12.32 1.46
N PRO A 178 14.64 12.75 1.65
CA PRO A 178 14.98 13.76 2.65
C PRO A 178 14.08 15.00 2.57
N GLY A 179 13.58 15.45 3.73
CA GLY A 179 12.62 16.54 3.86
C GLY A 179 11.13 16.17 3.71
N ALA A 180 10.81 14.93 3.31
CA ALA A 180 9.43 14.44 3.37
C ALA A 180 9.01 14.18 4.83
N ILE A 181 7.83 14.65 5.22
CA ILE A 181 7.23 14.32 6.52
C ILE A 181 6.92 12.82 6.55
N GLU A 182 7.56 12.10 7.48
CA GLU A 182 7.41 10.64 7.65
C GLU A 182 6.63 10.24 8.89
N LYS A 183 6.58 11.12 9.90
CA LYS A 183 5.88 10.92 11.17
C LYS A 183 5.13 12.16 11.58
N ILE A 184 3.93 11.98 12.13
CA ILE A 184 3.09 13.06 12.62
C ILE A 184 2.43 12.64 13.93
N GLU A 185 2.35 13.57 14.88
CA GLU A 185 1.52 13.47 16.06
C GLU A 185 0.66 14.72 16.19
N ILE A 186 -0.62 14.57 16.53
CA ILE A 186 -1.53 15.71 16.73
C ILE A 186 -1.99 15.70 18.17
N ASN A 187 -1.72 16.80 18.88
CA ASN A 187 -2.19 16.94 20.25
C ASN A 187 -3.74 16.92 20.30
N PRO A 188 -4.38 15.99 21.03
CA PRO A 188 -5.83 15.84 21.00
C PRO A 188 -6.58 17.00 21.67
N VAL A 189 -5.90 17.88 22.41
CA VAL A 189 -6.49 19.05 23.06
C VAL A 189 -6.24 20.31 22.21
N SER A 190 -4.99 20.66 21.96
CA SER A 190 -4.66 21.90 21.21
C SER A 190 -4.87 21.75 19.69
N LYS A 191 -4.93 20.51 19.19
CA LYS A 191 -4.94 20.17 17.77
C LYS A 191 -3.72 20.68 17.00
N GLU A 192 -2.64 21.00 17.71
CA GLU A 192 -1.37 21.37 17.10
C GLU A 192 -0.64 20.10 16.64
N PRO A 193 -0.15 20.08 15.38
CA PRO A 193 0.66 18.99 14.88
C PRO A 193 2.12 19.21 15.25
N ARG A 194 2.83 18.11 15.52
CA ARG A 194 4.28 18.04 15.41
C ARG A 194 4.65 16.91 14.46
N PHE A 195 5.78 17.05 13.77
CA PHE A 195 6.18 16.07 12.76
C PHE A 195 7.68 15.86 12.72
N ARG A 196 8.10 14.78 12.08
CA ARG A 196 9.50 14.55 11.68
C ARG A 196 9.59 14.38 10.19
N VAL A 197 10.74 14.74 9.63
CA VAL A 197 11.05 14.52 8.22
C VAL A 197 12.15 13.48 8.05
N ILE A 198 12.15 12.79 6.91
CA ILE A 198 13.24 11.89 6.54
C ILE A 198 14.55 12.69 6.55
N GLY A 199 15.55 12.18 7.26
CA GLY A 199 16.85 12.83 7.45
C GLY A 199 17.02 13.57 8.78
N SER A 200 15.96 13.70 9.59
CA SER A 200 16.04 14.25 10.96
C SER A 200 15.37 13.31 11.96
N ASN A 201 15.98 13.18 13.14
CA ASN A 201 15.37 12.45 14.26
C ASN A 201 14.61 13.37 15.23
N LEU A 202 14.78 14.68 15.10
CA LEU A 202 14.14 15.69 15.92
C LEU A 202 12.68 15.89 15.50
N TRP A 203 11.84 16.23 16.46
CA TRP A 203 10.49 16.73 16.17
C TRP A 203 10.53 18.20 15.77
N SER A 204 9.55 18.62 14.98
CA SER A 204 9.41 20.00 14.49
C SER A 204 9.29 21.06 15.59
N ASP A 205 8.99 20.66 16.83
CA ASP A 205 8.91 21.50 18.03
C ASP A 205 10.14 21.39 18.95
N GLU A 206 11.17 20.64 18.55
CA GLU A 206 12.43 20.48 19.30
C GLU A 206 13.52 21.44 18.82
N ASP A 207 14.35 21.90 19.76
CA ASP A 207 15.48 22.78 19.47
C ASP A 207 16.47 22.11 18.50
N GLY A 208 16.83 22.83 17.43
CA GLY A 208 17.78 22.36 16.42
C GLY A 208 17.16 21.70 15.19
N PHE A 209 15.83 21.49 15.17
CA PHE A 209 15.13 20.95 14.00
C PHE A 209 15.41 21.77 12.74
N ASP A 210 15.26 23.10 12.80
CA ASP A 210 15.50 24.00 11.67
C ASP A 210 16.94 23.87 11.12
N ALA A 211 17.91 23.61 11.99
CA ALA A 211 19.31 23.43 11.60
C ALA A 211 19.55 22.07 10.92
N GLU A 212 18.95 20.99 11.41
CA GLU A 212 19.01 19.67 10.76
C GLU A 212 18.31 19.66 9.40
N THR A 213 17.21 20.41 9.27
CA THR A 213 16.45 20.48 8.02
C THR A 213 16.87 21.61 7.09
N ALA A 214 17.88 22.42 7.45
CA ALA A 214 18.29 23.59 6.65
C ALA A 214 18.66 23.26 5.20
N THR A 215 19.19 22.05 4.95
CA THR A 215 19.59 21.63 3.59
C THR A 215 18.47 20.92 2.84
N SER A 216 17.73 20.02 3.49
CA SER A 216 16.66 19.26 2.83
C SER A 216 15.36 20.04 2.70
N GLY A 217 15.15 21.03 3.58
CA GLY A 217 13.85 21.66 3.80
C GLY A 217 12.79 20.69 4.30
N ILE A 218 11.55 21.18 4.36
CA ILE A 218 10.34 20.37 4.48
C ILE A 218 9.66 20.46 3.12
N THR A 219 9.48 19.34 2.42
CA THR A 219 9.14 19.36 0.99
C THR A 219 7.77 18.79 0.66
N GLY A 220 7.21 17.96 1.55
CA GLY A 220 5.91 17.34 1.37
C GLY A 220 5.67 16.26 2.42
N ILE A 221 4.71 15.36 2.17
CA ILE A 221 4.35 14.23 3.04
C ILE A 221 4.61 12.93 2.28
N CYS A 222 5.37 12.00 2.86
CA CYS A 222 5.49 10.67 2.28
C CYS A 222 4.38 9.72 2.72
N GLY A 223 4.31 8.54 2.12
CA GLY A 223 3.29 7.54 2.40
C GLY A 223 3.04 7.24 3.90
N SER A 224 4.10 7.09 4.70
CA SER A 224 3.98 6.84 6.13
C SER A 224 3.40 8.07 6.83
N GLY A 225 3.86 9.26 6.46
CA GLY A 225 3.36 10.53 6.98
C GLY A 225 1.88 10.74 6.72
N ILE A 226 1.35 10.42 5.53
CA ILE A 226 -0.09 10.59 5.25
C ILE A 226 -0.94 9.57 6.01
N ILE A 227 -0.45 8.32 6.18
CA ILE A 227 -1.10 7.32 7.03
C ILE A 227 -1.20 7.81 8.48
N GLU A 228 -0.09 8.31 9.05
CA GLU A 228 -0.09 8.84 10.40
C GLU A 228 -0.96 10.09 10.51
N ALA A 229 -0.91 11.00 9.52
CA ALA A 229 -1.72 12.22 9.51
C ALA A 229 -3.22 11.91 9.62
N VAL A 230 -3.73 11.00 8.78
CA VAL A 230 -5.17 10.67 8.78
C VAL A 230 -5.56 9.95 10.07
N ALA A 231 -4.71 9.04 10.57
CA ALA A 231 -4.95 8.34 11.83
C ALA A 231 -4.96 9.30 13.03
N GLU A 232 -4.00 10.21 13.10
CA GLU A 232 -3.88 11.23 14.14
C GLU A 232 -5.03 12.24 14.05
N MET A 233 -5.45 12.64 12.85
CA MET A 233 -6.65 13.48 12.67
C MET A 233 -7.90 12.79 13.20
N ARG A 234 -8.05 11.48 12.99
CA ARG A 234 -9.15 10.68 13.54
C ARG A 234 -9.08 10.61 15.07
N MET A 235 -7.91 10.37 15.64
CA MET A 235 -7.70 10.29 17.11
C MET A 235 -7.87 11.64 17.79
N ALA A 236 -7.46 12.73 17.14
CA ALA A 236 -7.63 14.09 17.61
C ALA A 236 -9.05 14.64 17.38
N GLY A 237 -9.96 13.89 16.76
CA GLY A 237 -11.34 14.34 16.53
C GLY A 237 -11.46 15.48 15.51
N LEU A 238 -10.48 15.60 14.61
CA LEU A 238 -10.51 16.51 13.45
C LEU A 238 -11.28 15.88 12.27
N LEU A 239 -11.33 14.55 12.26
CA LEU A 239 -11.92 13.72 11.24
C LEU A 239 -12.99 12.81 11.86
N ASP A 240 -14.20 12.80 11.28
CA ASP A 240 -15.23 11.86 11.71
C ASP A 240 -15.04 10.45 11.13
N ALA A 241 -15.82 9.49 11.63
CA ALA A 241 -15.72 8.10 11.17
C ALA A 241 -16.03 7.93 9.68
N SER A 242 -16.76 8.86 9.04
CA SER A 242 -17.05 8.82 7.60
C SER A 242 -15.91 9.41 6.75
N GLY A 243 -14.89 9.96 7.40
CA GLY A 243 -13.77 10.64 6.76
C GLY A 243 -14.07 12.09 6.39
N LEU A 244 -15.03 12.76 7.02
CA LEU A 244 -15.28 14.19 6.80
C LEU A 244 -14.43 15.03 7.75
N ILE A 245 -13.73 16.04 7.22
CA ILE A 245 -12.94 17.00 8.00
C ILE A 245 -13.88 18.09 8.55
N GLY A 246 -13.84 18.31 9.87
CA GLY A 246 -14.64 19.34 10.54
C GLY A 246 -14.15 20.76 10.27
N SER A 247 -15.03 21.76 10.44
CA SER A 247 -14.64 23.18 10.33
C SER A 247 -13.78 23.63 11.52
N ALA A 248 -13.19 24.82 11.43
CA ALA A 248 -12.45 25.43 12.54
C ALA A 248 -13.28 25.53 13.83
N GLU A 249 -14.56 25.89 13.73
CA GLU A 249 -15.46 25.99 14.88
C GLU A 249 -15.78 24.61 15.46
N ALA A 250 -16.02 23.61 14.60
CA ALA A 250 -16.39 22.26 15.03
C ALA A 250 -15.21 21.50 15.65
N THR A 251 -13.99 21.75 15.15
CA THR A 251 -12.76 21.10 15.61
C THR A 251 -12.03 21.87 16.70
N GLY A 252 -12.33 23.17 16.85
CA GLY A 252 -11.69 24.06 17.82
C GLY A 252 -10.28 24.51 17.42
N THR A 253 -9.91 24.42 16.14
CA THR A 253 -8.57 24.82 15.66
C THR A 253 -8.63 25.64 14.38
N PRO A 254 -7.85 26.75 14.28
CA PRO A 254 -7.75 27.52 13.03
C PRO A 254 -7.04 26.76 11.91
N ARG A 255 -6.39 25.61 12.21
CA ARG A 255 -5.72 24.76 11.22
C ARG A 255 -6.69 23.99 10.33
N ALA A 256 -7.96 23.88 10.71
CA ALA A 256 -9.01 23.38 9.83
C ALA A 256 -9.46 24.53 8.89
N VAL A 257 -8.85 24.57 7.70
CA VAL A 257 -9.02 25.67 6.75
C VAL A 257 -10.11 25.35 5.71
N PRO A 258 -10.97 26.31 5.33
CA PRO A 258 -11.95 26.09 4.26
C PRO A 258 -11.28 25.77 2.92
N GLU A 259 -11.81 24.78 2.22
CA GLU A 259 -11.41 24.37 0.87
C GLU A 259 -12.66 24.04 0.04
N GLY A 260 -13.13 25.02 -0.73
CA GLY A 260 -14.37 24.90 -1.49
C GLY A 260 -15.58 24.66 -0.58
N ARG A 261 -16.18 23.45 -0.66
CA ARG A 261 -17.33 23.02 0.15
C ARG A 261 -16.92 22.16 1.36
N THR A 262 -15.64 21.92 1.52
CA THR A 262 -15.04 21.04 2.51
C THR A 262 -13.95 21.79 3.28
N HIS A 263 -13.18 21.08 4.10
CA HIS A 263 -12.07 21.65 4.84
C HIS A 263 -10.82 20.81 4.59
N ALA A 264 -9.66 21.43 4.79
CA ALA A 264 -8.35 20.78 4.85
C ALA A 264 -7.73 21.03 6.22
N TYR A 265 -6.80 20.17 6.63
CA TYR A 265 -6.03 20.37 7.86
C TYR A 265 -4.59 20.82 7.54
N LEU A 266 -4.18 21.95 8.10
CA LEU A 266 -2.87 22.55 7.88
C LEU A 266 -1.82 21.98 8.85
N ILE A 267 -0.85 21.26 8.30
CA ILE A 267 0.28 20.69 9.06
C ILE A 267 1.41 21.72 9.15
N HIS A 268 1.86 22.24 8.01
CA HIS A 268 2.99 23.15 7.92
C HIS A 268 2.74 24.27 6.88
N ASP A 269 3.20 25.48 7.17
CA ASP A 269 3.04 26.63 6.29
C ASP A 269 4.33 27.47 6.25
N ALA A 270 5.10 27.35 5.19
CA ALA A 270 6.26 28.19 4.90
C ALA A 270 5.99 29.17 3.73
N SER A 271 4.72 29.41 3.38
CA SER A 271 4.36 30.22 2.21
C SER A 271 4.87 31.67 2.28
N ALA A 272 4.97 32.24 3.49
CA ALA A 272 5.53 33.57 3.72
C ALA A 272 7.02 33.68 3.32
N GLU A 273 7.74 32.56 3.33
CA GLU A 273 9.16 32.44 3.00
C GLU A 273 9.37 31.89 1.57
N GLY A 274 8.29 31.74 0.80
CA GLY A 274 8.31 31.08 -0.51
C GLY A 274 8.43 29.56 -0.44
N GLY A 275 8.32 28.98 0.76
CA GLY A 275 8.33 27.54 1.00
C GLY A 275 6.94 26.89 0.81
N PRO A 276 6.86 25.57 1.01
CA PRO A 276 5.63 24.83 0.76
C PRO A 276 4.58 25.05 1.85
N ARG A 277 3.32 24.87 1.44
CA ARG A 277 2.16 24.81 2.32
C ARG A 277 1.62 23.39 2.29
N ILE A 278 1.75 22.69 3.41
CA ILE A 278 1.47 21.27 3.52
C ILE A 278 0.16 21.06 4.26
N THR A 279 -0.83 20.53 3.55
CA THR A 279 -2.19 20.28 4.06
C THR A 279 -2.62 18.84 3.76
N VAL A 280 -3.50 18.31 4.60
CA VAL A 280 -4.31 17.12 4.28
C VAL A 280 -5.69 17.57 3.85
N THR A 281 -6.02 17.37 2.58
CA THR A 281 -7.29 17.78 1.98
C THR A 281 -8.36 16.71 2.15
N GLN A 282 -9.62 17.09 1.92
CA GLN A 282 -10.70 16.11 1.89
C GLN A 282 -10.51 15.06 0.78
N GLY A 283 -9.88 15.42 -0.33
CA GLY A 283 -9.53 14.49 -1.42
C GLY A 283 -8.52 13.44 -0.98
N ASP A 284 -7.50 13.86 -0.22
CA ASP A 284 -6.47 12.96 0.33
C ASP A 284 -7.08 11.92 1.27
N ILE A 285 -8.02 12.34 2.13
CA ILE A 285 -8.77 11.41 2.98
C ILE A 285 -9.50 10.35 2.14
N ARG A 286 -10.15 10.77 1.04
CA ARG A 286 -10.88 9.84 0.17
C ARG A 286 -9.92 8.86 -0.51
N ALA A 287 -8.76 9.30 -0.97
CA ALA A 287 -7.74 8.42 -1.54
C ALA A 287 -7.28 7.35 -0.53
N ILE A 288 -6.97 7.75 0.71
CA ILE A 288 -6.60 6.83 1.80
C ILE A 288 -7.75 5.88 2.15
N GLN A 289 -8.99 6.37 2.19
CA GLN A 289 -10.17 5.53 2.44
C GLN A 289 -10.36 4.46 1.37
N LEU A 290 -10.21 4.80 0.09
CA LEU A 290 -10.31 3.82 -1.00
C LEU A 290 -9.23 2.74 -0.84
N ALA A 291 -7.98 3.16 -0.63
CA ALA A 291 -6.84 2.26 -0.49
C ALA A 291 -7.01 1.29 0.68
N LYS A 292 -7.33 1.81 1.88
CA LYS A 292 -7.51 0.97 3.06
C LYS A 292 -8.74 0.07 2.98
N SER A 293 -9.79 0.50 2.28
CA SER A 293 -11.01 -0.29 2.10
C SER A 293 -10.78 -1.48 1.18
N ALA A 294 -10.01 -1.30 0.10
CA ALA A 294 -9.60 -2.37 -0.78
C ALA A 294 -8.79 -3.42 -0.01
N LEU A 295 -7.79 -2.97 0.75
CA LEU A 295 -6.93 -3.85 1.54
C LEU A 295 -7.74 -4.67 2.56
N TYR A 296 -8.62 -3.99 3.31
CA TYR A 296 -9.52 -4.62 4.26
C TYR A 296 -10.43 -5.66 3.59
N ALA A 297 -11.06 -5.31 2.48
CA ALA A 297 -11.98 -6.17 1.76
C ALA A 297 -11.27 -7.44 1.25
N GLY A 298 -10.08 -7.30 0.69
CA GLY A 298 -9.24 -8.42 0.28
C GLY A 298 -8.93 -9.37 1.44
N ALA A 299 -8.46 -8.83 2.58
CA ALA A 299 -8.19 -9.63 3.77
C ALA A 299 -9.45 -10.33 4.30
N ARG A 300 -10.60 -9.63 4.33
CA ARG A 300 -11.86 -10.22 4.80
C ARG A 300 -12.38 -11.32 3.87
N LEU A 301 -12.21 -11.20 2.56
CA LEU A 301 -12.54 -12.29 1.63
C LEU A 301 -11.71 -13.55 1.89
N LEU A 302 -10.40 -13.39 2.12
CA LEU A 302 -9.57 -14.53 2.50
C LEU A 302 -10.03 -15.13 3.83
N MET A 303 -10.44 -14.31 4.80
CA MET A 303 -10.96 -14.81 6.08
C MET A 303 -12.31 -15.52 5.93
N ASP A 304 -13.21 -15.01 5.08
CA ASP A 304 -14.48 -15.67 4.75
C ASP A 304 -14.23 -17.05 4.11
N GLU A 305 -13.31 -17.13 3.15
CA GLU A 305 -12.89 -18.39 2.51
C GLU A 305 -12.18 -19.31 3.52
N MET A 306 -11.38 -18.74 4.44
CA MET A 306 -10.74 -19.45 5.54
C MET A 306 -11.75 -19.96 6.58
N ALA A 307 -12.98 -19.41 6.59
CA ALA A 307 -14.04 -19.62 7.57
C ALA A 307 -13.61 -19.21 9.00
N VAL A 308 -13.00 -18.03 9.13
CA VAL A 308 -12.49 -17.50 10.40
C VAL A 308 -12.87 -16.03 10.58
N ASP A 309 -13.00 -15.60 11.84
CA ASP A 309 -13.30 -14.21 12.18
C ASP A 309 -12.11 -13.43 12.71
N ARG A 310 -11.02 -14.11 13.06
CA ARG A 310 -9.81 -13.51 13.62
C ARG A 310 -8.57 -14.13 13.00
N VAL A 311 -7.50 -13.35 12.99
CA VAL A 311 -6.14 -13.80 12.66
C VAL A 311 -5.29 -13.70 13.92
N ASP A 312 -4.27 -14.54 14.02
CA ASP A 312 -3.42 -14.57 15.22
C ASP A 312 -2.36 -13.48 15.19
N ARG A 313 -1.82 -13.17 14.01
CA ARG A 313 -0.80 -12.13 13.82
C ARG A 313 -0.85 -11.53 12.40
N VAL A 314 -0.29 -10.34 12.25
CA VAL A 314 -0.19 -9.62 10.98
C VAL A 314 1.27 -9.35 10.67
N VAL A 315 1.66 -9.57 9.42
CA VAL A 315 2.98 -9.24 8.89
C VAL A 315 2.81 -8.18 7.80
N LEU A 316 3.39 -7.00 8.00
CA LEU A 316 3.46 -5.93 7.00
C LEU A 316 4.75 -6.08 6.20
N ALA A 317 4.61 -6.38 4.92
CA ALA A 317 5.67 -6.50 3.94
C ALA A 317 5.59 -5.35 2.91
N GLY A 318 6.59 -5.30 2.04
CA GLY A 318 6.79 -4.25 1.04
C GLY A 318 7.78 -3.20 1.53
N ALA A 319 8.47 -2.58 0.57
CA ALA A 319 9.42 -1.49 0.87
C ALA A 319 8.72 -0.36 1.65
N PHE A 320 7.44 -0.14 1.38
CA PHE A 320 6.60 0.80 2.10
C PHE A 320 6.13 0.26 3.47
N GLY A 321 5.66 -0.99 3.52
CA GLY A 321 5.18 -1.66 4.73
C GLY A 321 6.20 -1.68 5.89
N ALA A 322 7.50 -1.59 5.56
CA ALA A 322 8.61 -1.42 6.50
C ALA A 322 8.46 -0.23 7.46
N HIS A 323 7.81 0.84 7.01
CA HIS A 323 7.76 2.12 7.71
C HIS A 323 6.37 2.47 8.28
N ILE A 324 5.40 1.56 8.13
CA ILE A 324 4.04 1.79 8.61
C ILE A 324 3.95 1.53 10.11
N SER A 325 3.47 2.51 10.87
CA SER A 325 3.12 2.32 12.28
C SER A 325 1.92 1.38 12.43
N ALA A 326 2.11 0.27 13.17
CA ALA A 326 1.06 -0.70 13.45
C ALA A 326 -0.16 -0.06 14.13
N LYS A 327 0.05 0.91 15.05
CA LYS A 327 -1.02 1.67 15.69
C LYS A 327 -1.84 2.43 14.66
N HIS A 328 -1.18 3.20 13.79
CA HIS A 328 -1.85 4.04 12.80
C HIS A 328 -2.56 3.19 11.73
N ALA A 329 -1.95 2.11 11.27
CA ALA A 329 -2.58 1.16 10.36
C ALA A 329 -3.86 0.55 10.96
N MET A 330 -3.84 0.21 12.25
CA MET A 330 -5.02 -0.34 12.93
C MET A 330 -6.10 0.73 13.16
N VAL A 331 -5.73 1.96 13.51
CA VAL A 331 -6.66 3.11 13.62
C VAL A 331 -7.38 3.39 12.29
N LEU A 332 -6.66 3.30 11.17
CA LEU A 332 -7.26 3.47 9.85
C LEU A 332 -8.16 2.30 9.43
N GLY A 333 -7.98 1.13 10.06
CA GLY A 333 -8.55 -0.12 9.58
C GLY A 333 -7.87 -0.61 8.31
N MET A 334 -6.56 -0.38 8.16
CA MET A 334 -5.76 -1.00 7.09
C MET A 334 -5.47 -2.47 7.39
N ILE A 335 -5.28 -2.82 8.67
CA ILE A 335 -4.95 -4.18 9.12
C ILE A 335 -6.06 -4.78 9.99
N ARG A 336 -5.95 -6.08 10.30
CA ARG A 336 -6.85 -6.76 11.22
C ARG A 336 -6.53 -6.44 12.68
N ASP A 337 -7.59 -6.41 13.48
CA ASP A 337 -7.52 -6.09 14.89
C ASP A 337 -6.84 -7.25 15.66
N VAL A 338 -5.55 -7.05 15.95
CA VAL A 338 -4.71 -7.96 16.73
C VAL A 338 -3.92 -7.14 17.75
N PRO A 339 -3.42 -7.75 18.84
CA PRO A 339 -2.51 -7.06 19.74
C PRO A 339 -1.33 -6.47 18.96
N LEU A 340 -0.96 -5.20 19.20
CA LEU A 340 0.12 -4.53 18.44
C LEU A 340 1.45 -5.29 18.46
N ALA A 341 1.76 -6.00 19.55
CA ALA A 341 2.95 -6.84 19.66
C ALA A 341 2.96 -8.04 18.69
N LYS A 342 1.81 -8.36 18.07
CA LYS A 342 1.65 -9.37 17.03
C LYS A 342 1.54 -8.78 15.62
N VAL A 343 1.87 -7.50 15.47
CA VAL A 343 2.07 -6.87 14.16
C VAL A 343 3.57 -6.71 13.96
N THR A 344 4.13 -7.42 12.99
CA THR A 344 5.55 -7.35 12.65
C THR A 344 5.75 -6.81 11.26
N SER A 345 6.94 -6.27 10.98
CA SER A 345 7.32 -5.87 9.63
C SER A 345 8.36 -6.83 9.06
N ALA A 346 8.18 -7.24 7.81
CA ALA A 346 9.10 -8.08 7.05
C ALA A 346 9.97 -7.28 6.06
N GLY A 347 9.78 -5.97 5.96
CA GLY A 347 10.43 -5.14 4.94
C GLY A 347 10.13 -5.63 3.52
N ASN A 348 11.12 -5.57 2.62
CA ASN A 348 10.99 -6.10 1.26
C ASN A 348 11.05 -7.65 1.26
N ALA A 349 9.94 -8.28 1.63
CA ALA A 349 9.80 -9.73 1.68
C ALA A 349 9.93 -10.39 0.30
N ALA A 350 9.39 -9.77 -0.76
CA ALA A 350 9.57 -10.25 -2.14
C ALA A 350 11.06 -10.29 -2.53
N GLY A 351 11.82 -9.23 -2.23
CA GLY A 351 13.27 -9.19 -2.44
C GLY A 351 14.02 -10.24 -1.59
N THR A 352 13.57 -10.48 -0.36
CA THR A 352 14.12 -11.53 0.49
C THR A 352 13.87 -12.92 -0.10
N GLY A 353 12.66 -13.19 -0.59
CA GLY A 353 12.30 -14.44 -1.28
C GLY A 353 13.10 -14.63 -2.58
N ALA A 354 13.31 -13.58 -3.37
CA ALA A 354 14.16 -13.62 -4.55
C ALA A 354 15.61 -14.01 -4.19
N ARG A 355 16.15 -13.45 -3.10
CA ARG A 355 17.49 -13.81 -2.60
C ARG A 355 17.55 -15.26 -2.10
N ILE A 356 16.51 -15.74 -1.40
CA ILE A 356 16.42 -17.14 -0.99
C ILE A 356 16.46 -18.05 -2.21
N ALA A 357 15.64 -17.77 -3.22
CA ALA A 357 15.62 -18.54 -4.47
C ALA A 357 16.95 -18.47 -5.24
N LEU A 358 17.63 -17.31 -5.24
CA LEU A 358 18.95 -17.15 -5.86
C LEU A 358 19.98 -18.05 -5.19
N CYS A 359 20.03 -18.06 -3.86
CA CYS A 359 21.06 -18.77 -3.09
C CYS A 359 20.72 -20.23 -2.76
N ASN A 360 19.48 -20.69 -3.00
CA ASN A 360 19.04 -22.03 -2.63
C ASN A 360 18.16 -22.67 -3.73
N ILE A 361 18.74 -23.64 -4.44
CA ILE A 361 18.04 -24.39 -5.50
C ILE A 361 16.89 -25.24 -4.94
N ALA A 362 17.01 -25.78 -3.71
CA ALA A 362 15.92 -26.53 -3.09
C ALA A 362 14.71 -25.63 -2.80
N ALA A 363 14.94 -24.35 -2.46
CA ALA A 363 13.88 -23.38 -2.26
C ALA A 363 13.11 -23.07 -3.56
N ARG A 364 13.75 -23.17 -4.74
CA ARG A 364 13.07 -23.06 -6.05
C ARG A 364 12.07 -24.19 -6.25
N ALA A 365 12.50 -25.42 -6.01
CA ALA A 365 11.62 -26.59 -6.10
C ALA A 365 10.47 -26.52 -5.07
N GLU A 366 10.75 -25.99 -3.86
CA GLU A 366 9.74 -25.79 -2.83
C GLU A 366 8.70 -24.75 -3.25
N ILE A 367 9.10 -23.58 -3.76
CA ILE A 367 8.13 -22.55 -4.15
C ILE A 367 7.31 -22.99 -5.36
N GLU A 368 7.90 -23.71 -6.31
CA GLU A 368 7.20 -24.32 -7.45
C GLU A 368 6.07 -25.28 -7.03
N GLN A 369 6.25 -26.01 -5.93
CA GLN A 369 5.20 -26.85 -5.36
C GLN A 369 4.20 -26.04 -4.55
N THR A 370 4.69 -25.10 -3.75
CA THR A 370 3.88 -24.29 -2.83
C THR A 370 2.84 -23.47 -3.59
N VAL A 371 3.20 -22.82 -4.70
CA VAL A 371 2.23 -22.02 -5.48
C VAL A 371 1.05 -22.83 -5.99
N ARG A 372 1.24 -24.13 -6.27
CA ARG A 372 0.17 -25.04 -6.72
C ARG A 372 -0.81 -25.42 -5.61
N GLN A 373 -0.40 -25.22 -4.36
CA GLN A 373 -1.21 -25.51 -3.16
C GLN A 373 -1.90 -24.26 -2.61
N ILE A 374 -1.46 -23.05 -3.02
CA ILE A 374 -2.09 -21.80 -2.63
C ILE A 374 -3.44 -21.69 -3.35
N THR A 375 -4.50 -21.49 -2.57
CA THR A 375 -5.83 -21.22 -3.13
C THR A 375 -5.97 -19.72 -3.41
N LYS A 376 -6.13 -19.36 -4.67
CA LYS A 376 -6.37 -17.97 -5.07
C LYS A 376 -7.83 -17.57 -4.86
N VAL A 377 -8.04 -16.32 -4.42
CA VAL A 377 -9.34 -15.66 -4.40
C VAL A 377 -9.27 -14.45 -5.32
N GLU A 378 -10.12 -14.43 -6.34
CA GLU A 378 -10.09 -13.40 -7.40
C GLU A 378 -11.01 -12.23 -7.03
N THR A 379 -10.46 -11.24 -6.33
CA THR A 379 -11.21 -10.11 -5.75
C THR A 379 -12.11 -9.39 -6.75
N ALA A 380 -11.69 -9.30 -8.02
CA ALA A 380 -12.43 -8.63 -9.09
C ALA A 380 -13.77 -9.29 -9.44
N ILE A 381 -13.94 -10.58 -9.16
CA ILE A 381 -15.19 -11.33 -9.45
C ILE A 381 -15.92 -11.79 -8.18
N GLU A 382 -15.35 -11.52 -7.00
CA GLU A 382 -15.94 -11.93 -5.73
C GLU A 382 -17.14 -11.04 -5.37
N PRO A 383 -18.37 -11.58 -5.28
CA PRO A 383 -19.58 -10.78 -5.08
C PRO A 383 -19.56 -9.95 -3.79
N LYS A 384 -18.91 -10.46 -2.74
CA LYS A 384 -18.83 -9.81 -1.43
C LYS A 384 -17.75 -8.72 -1.34
N PHE A 385 -16.86 -8.60 -2.34
CA PHE A 385 -15.78 -7.61 -2.31
C PHE A 385 -16.35 -6.20 -2.10
N GLN A 386 -17.38 -5.83 -2.87
CA GLN A 386 -17.98 -4.50 -2.82
C GLN A 386 -18.64 -4.23 -1.46
N ASP A 387 -19.31 -5.22 -0.85
CA ASP A 387 -19.95 -5.08 0.45
C ASP A 387 -18.91 -4.82 1.55
N HIS A 388 -17.84 -5.62 1.56
CA HIS A 388 -16.71 -5.47 2.48
C HIS A 388 -16.02 -4.12 2.27
N PHE A 389 -15.81 -3.71 1.02
CA PHE A 389 -15.20 -2.43 0.66
C PHE A 389 -16.01 -1.23 1.17
N ILE A 390 -17.34 -1.23 0.96
CA ILE A 390 -18.21 -0.14 1.43
C ILE A 390 -18.23 -0.08 2.96
N ALA A 391 -18.32 -1.22 3.64
CA ALA A 391 -18.30 -1.28 5.10
C ALA A 391 -16.96 -0.80 5.68
N ALA A 392 -15.87 -1.09 4.97
CA ALA A 392 -14.52 -0.67 5.31
C ALA A 392 -14.22 0.79 5.00
N ASN A 393 -15.10 1.56 4.38
CA ASN A 393 -14.84 2.98 4.11
C ASN A 393 -14.73 3.81 5.40
N ALA A 394 -15.55 3.50 6.41
CA ALA A 394 -15.52 4.20 7.69
C ALA A 394 -14.24 3.91 8.47
N ILE A 395 -13.74 4.83 9.30
CA ILE A 395 -12.46 4.70 10.02
C ILE A 395 -12.72 4.40 11.52
N PRO A 396 -12.29 3.23 12.06
CA PRO A 396 -11.54 2.16 11.39
C PRO A 396 -12.40 1.27 10.48
N HIS A 397 -13.68 1.06 10.84
CA HIS A 397 -14.64 0.28 10.07
C HIS A 397 -16.07 0.61 10.53
N LYS A 398 -17.11 0.37 9.71
CA LYS A 398 -18.50 0.72 10.03
C LYS A 398 -19.15 -0.21 11.06
N THR A 399 -18.87 -1.52 10.98
CA THR A 399 -19.59 -2.56 11.75
C THR A 399 -18.70 -3.57 12.46
N ASP A 400 -17.60 -4.00 11.85
CA ASP A 400 -16.61 -4.89 12.49
C ASP A 400 -15.96 -4.24 13.73
N PRO A 401 -16.07 -4.86 14.92
CA PRO A 401 -15.49 -4.31 16.15
C PRO A 401 -13.96 -4.40 16.16
N SER A 402 -13.31 -3.46 16.84
CA SER A 402 -11.86 -3.44 17.06
C SER A 402 -11.49 -3.43 18.55
N PRO A 403 -11.75 -4.54 19.28
CA PRO A 403 -11.49 -4.60 20.72
C PRO A 403 -10.02 -4.45 21.10
N GLU A 404 -9.05 -4.90 20.29
CA GLU A 404 -7.63 -4.70 20.59
C GLU A 404 -7.23 -3.24 20.43
N LEU A 405 -7.73 -2.56 19.39
CA LEU A 405 -7.57 -1.11 19.22
C LEU A 405 -8.17 -0.31 20.39
N ALA A 406 -9.36 -0.69 20.87
CA ALA A 406 -10.03 0.01 21.97
C ALA A 406 -9.24 -0.05 23.29
N LYS A 407 -8.32 -1.01 23.45
CA LYS A 407 -7.43 -1.10 24.63
C LYS A 407 -6.30 -0.07 24.61
N ILE A 408 -5.93 0.43 23.42
CA ILE A 408 -4.76 1.30 23.24
C ILE A 408 -5.14 2.75 22.91
N VAL A 409 -6.30 2.97 22.29
CA VAL A 409 -6.74 4.28 21.83
C VAL A 409 -8.26 4.41 22.04
N THR A 410 -8.69 5.58 22.51
CA THR A 410 -10.11 5.97 22.50
C THR A 410 -10.35 6.91 21.32
N LEU A 411 -11.15 6.47 20.34
CA LEU A 411 -11.50 7.29 19.19
C LEU A 411 -12.69 8.21 19.51
N PRO A 412 -12.58 9.54 19.27
CA PRO A 412 -13.69 10.46 19.49
C PRO A 412 -14.94 10.10 18.68
N ASP A 413 -16.12 10.27 19.27
CA ASP A 413 -17.41 10.16 18.58
C ASP A 413 -17.87 11.54 18.12
N VAL A 414 -17.33 11.97 16.98
CA VAL A 414 -17.66 13.23 16.32
C VAL A 414 -18.38 12.95 15.00
N SER A 415 -19.22 13.90 14.56
CA SER A 415 -19.92 13.84 13.28
C SER A 415 -20.02 15.24 12.71
N PHE A 416 -19.50 15.43 11.51
CA PHE A 416 -19.46 16.74 10.84
C PHE A 416 -20.48 16.85 9.69
N ASN A 417 -21.30 15.80 9.50
CA ASN A 417 -22.41 15.85 8.56
C ASN A 417 -23.50 16.79 9.07
N ALA A 418 -23.64 17.95 8.43
CA ALA A 418 -24.66 18.95 8.72
C ALA A 418 -26.11 18.51 8.41
N GLY A 419 -26.32 17.30 7.88
CA GLY A 419 -27.62 16.82 7.38
C GLY A 419 -28.43 15.90 8.31
N GLY A 420 -27.99 15.64 9.56
CA GLY A 420 -28.59 14.60 10.40
C GLY A 420 -28.96 14.98 11.83
N ARG A 421 -28.74 16.23 12.26
CA ARG A 421 -29.09 16.69 13.61
C ARG A 421 -30.13 17.81 13.57
N ASP A 422 -31.33 17.45 13.13
CA ASP A 422 -32.58 18.14 13.50
C ASP A 422 -33.54 17.05 13.99
N GLY A 423 -33.38 16.66 15.25
CA GLY A 423 -34.08 15.49 15.78
C GLY A 423 -33.95 15.35 17.28
N THR A 424 -34.23 16.41 18.03
CA THR A 424 -34.86 16.38 19.36
C THR A 424 -35.07 17.81 19.84
N ASP A 425 -36.12 18.46 19.32
CA ASP A 425 -36.92 19.37 20.14
C ASP A 425 -38.34 19.45 19.57
N GLY A 426 -39.29 19.16 20.45
CA GLY A 426 -40.69 18.95 20.09
C GLY A 426 -41.40 20.24 19.69
N ALA A 427 -42.01 20.23 18.49
CA ALA A 427 -43.19 21.04 18.19
C ALA A 427 -44.02 20.38 17.08
N PRO A 428 -45.35 20.21 17.24
CA PRO A 428 -46.16 19.50 16.26
C PRO A 428 -46.42 20.38 15.03
N ARG A 429 -45.88 19.98 13.88
CA ARG A 429 -46.15 20.61 12.57
C ARG A 429 -47.62 20.41 12.19
N ARG A 430 -48.37 21.50 12.28
CA ARG A 430 -49.78 21.63 11.88
C ARG A 430 -49.93 21.38 10.37
N ARG A 431 -50.57 20.26 10.01
CA ARG A 431 -50.93 19.88 8.64
C ARG A 431 -51.90 20.92 8.04
N ARG A 432 -51.44 21.73 7.09
CA ARG A 432 -52.31 22.61 6.28
C ARG A 432 -52.84 21.80 5.09
N ARG A 433 -54.11 21.39 5.15
CA ARG A 433 -54.90 21.00 3.98
C ARG A 433 -55.23 22.24 3.17
N ARG A 434 -55.00 22.19 1.86
CA ARG A 434 -55.78 22.88 0.82
C ARG A 434 -55.88 21.87 -0.35
N GLY A 435 -57.04 21.55 -0.90
CA GLY A 435 -58.22 22.39 -1.08
C GLY A 435 -58.14 22.92 -2.49
#